data_AF-A0A2S4L977-F1
#
_entry.id   AF-A0A2S4L977-F1
#
_cell.length_a   1.000
_cell.length_b   1.000
_cell.length_c   1.000
_cell.angle_alpha   90.00
_cell.angle_beta   90.00
_cell.angle_gamma   90.00
#
_symmetry.space_group_name_H-M   'P 1'
#
loop_
_entity.id
_entity.type
_entity.pdbx_description
1 polymer ?
#
loop_
_entity_poly.entity_id
_entity_poly.type
_entity_poly.pdbx_seq_one_letter_code
_entity_poly.pdbx_strand_id
1 'polypeptide(L)'
;MEDAIKRHFFHHGRASVADERDDCHWCQLRSFPTHQAAPVTVVNEVDSEVIPPGFRFINENVLGDGVEPAELSFRSGCTCANNADCQYTGCLCLADLEDDHDDDDDDDVGNVNGFDDDVQPRKAYAYHTHGVKAGLLRSKLHNSKLPLYECHQGCSCTHDCPNRVVERGRTVPIQIFRTEDRGWGVRTQEAIKRGQFVDRYFGEVITAAEADRRRAASAISQHKDVYLFGLDKFTDPASLDPRLRGPPLEVDGEFMSGPSRFINHSCDPNLRIFARVGDHADKHLHDLALFAIKDIQKGEELTFDYVDGVSLGPDERDGNVEDMTRCLCGSSKCRKFLW
;
A
#
# COMPACT_ATOMS: atom_id res chain seq x y z
N MET A 1 24.13 4.11 -17.59
CA MET A 1 22.70 4.37 -17.86
C MET A 1 22.44 4.66 -19.35
N GLU A 2 23.18 5.57 -20.00
CA GLU A 2 23.05 5.85 -21.45
C GLU A 2 23.23 4.62 -22.36
N ASP A 3 24.12 3.67 -22.05
CA ASP A 3 24.28 2.46 -22.86
C ASP A 3 23.12 1.46 -22.72
N ALA A 4 22.44 1.45 -21.56
CA ALA A 4 21.17 0.70 -21.39
C ALA A 4 20.01 1.40 -22.14
N ILE A 5 20.05 2.74 -22.21
CA ILE A 5 19.07 3.57 -22.94
C ILE A 5 19.28 3.48 -24.46
N LYS A 6 20.53 3.33 -24.96
CA LYS A 6 20.82 3.18 -26.39
C LYS A 6 20.12 1.96 -26.98
N ARG A 7 20.16 0.79 -26.33
CA ARG A 7 19.43 -0.39 -26.81
C ARG A 7 17.90 -0.19 -26.80
N HIS A 8 17.37 0.52 -25.79
CA HIS A 8 15.95 0.88 -25.70
C HIS A 8 15.47 1.69 -26.92
N PHE A 9 16.21 2.72 -27.33
CA PHE A 9 15.82 3.61 -28.42
C PHE A 9 15.95 3.01 -29.83
N PHE A 10 16.89 2.08 -30.07
CA PHE A 10 17.17 1.59 -31.43
C PHE A 10 16.48 0.27 -31.81
N HIS A 11 16.01 -0.53 -30.83
CA HIS A 11 15.51 -1.89 -31.10
C HIS A 11 14.06 -2.16 -30.69
N HIS A 12 13.45 -1.38 -29.79
CA HIS A 12 12.08 -1.63 -29.33
C HIS A 12 11.03 -0.89 -30.19
N GLY A 13 10.11 -1.66 -30.79
CA GLY A 13 9.13 -1.21 -31.80
C GLY A 13 8.99 -2.15 -33.00
N ARG A 14 9.85 -3.17 -33.10
CA ARG A 14 9.78 -4.25 -34.10
C ARG A 14 9.19 -5.50 -33.47
N ALA A 15 8.27 -6.16 -34.16
CA ALA A 15 7.54 -7.35 -33.66
C ALA A 15 8.44 -8.57 -33.34
N SER A 16 9.70 -8.57 -33.76
CA SER A 16 10.62 -9.70 -33.63
C SER A 16 11.34 -9.80 -32.27
N VAL A 17 10.95 -9.01 -31.26
CA VAL A 17 11.70 -8.86 -30.00
C VAL A 17 10.77 -8.75 -28.77
N ALA A 18 9.69 -9.55 -28.74
CA ALA A 18 8.68 -9.48 -27.69
C ALA A 18 9.23 -9.83 -26.29
N ASP A 19 10.08 -10.85 -26.19
CA ASP A 19 10.64 -11.32 -24.91
C ASP A 19 11.52 -10.24 -24.25
N GLU A 20 12.35 -9.53 -25.02
CA GLU A 20 13.19 -8.45 -24.47
C GLU A 20 12.38 -7.24 -23.96
N ARG A 21 11.13 -7.06 -24.43
CA ARG A 21 10.24 -5.99 -23.95
C ARG A 21 9.73 -6.31 -22.55
N ASP A 22 9.41 -7.57 -22.30
CA ASP A 22 8.79 -8.00 -21.05
C ASP A 22 9.82 -8.08 -19.90
N ASP A 23 11.12 -8.19 -20.22
CA ASP A 23 12.25 -8.10 -19.29
C ASP A 23 12.79 -6.67 -19.10
N CYS A 24 12.26 -5.69 -19.83
CA CYS A 24 12.71 -4.29 -19.73
C CYS A 24 11.93 -3.53 -18.65
N HIS A 25 12.60 -3.14 -17.55
CA HIS A 25 11.98 -2.35 -16.47
C HIS A 25 11.32 -1.04 -16.95
N TRP A 26 11.89 -0.36 -17.95
CA TRP A 26 11.29 0.85 -18.52
C TRP A 26 9.96 0.57 -19.22
N CYS A 27 9.86 -0.54 -19.95
CA CYS A 27 8.62 -0.96 -20.59
C CYS A 27 7.57 -1.35 -19.53
N GLN A 28 7.97 -2.06 -18.48
CA GLN A 28 7.10 -2.42 -17.36
C GLN A 28 6.57 -1.18 -16.63
N LEU A 29 7.41 -0.19 -16.32
CA LEU A 29 6.96 1.07 -15.68
C LEU A 29 6.05 1.91 -16.60
N ARG A 30 6.23 1.80 -17.91
CA ARG A 30 5.40 2.49 -18.93
C ARG A 30 4.08 1.80 -19.19
N SER A 31 3.94 0.51 -18.87
CA SER A 31 2.69 -0.23 -19.04
C SER A 31 1.69 0.04 -17.92
N PHE A 32 2.13 0.66 -16.82
CA PHE A 32 1.24 1.03 -15.72
C PHE A 32 0.12 1.96 -16.22
N PRO A 33 -1.17 1.69 -15.89
CA PRO A 33 -2.28 2.51 -16.35
C PRO A 33 -2.13 4.00 -16.00
N THR A 34 -1.47 4.30 -14.89
CA THR A 34 -1.27 5.65 -14.37
C THR A 34 -0.03 6.33 -14.93
N HIS A 35 0.77 5.69 -15.80
CA HIS A 35 2.06 6.22 -16.26
C HIS A 35 1.99 7.63 -16.84
N GLN A 36 0.93 7.96 -17.59
CA GLN A 36 0.79 9.28 -18.22
C GLN A 36 0.56 10.41 -17.19
N ALA A 37 -0.22 10.14 -16.14
CA ALA A 37 -0.57 11.15 -15.13
C ALA A 37 0.39 11.15 -13.94
N ALA A 38 0.88 9.97 -13.55
CA ALA A 38 1.73 9.72 -12.39
C ALA A 38 2.88 8.78 -12.79
N PRO A 39 3.87 9.24 -13.59
CA PRO A 39 4.98 8.38 -14.00
C PRO A 39 5.81 7.89 -12.81
N VAL A 40 6.49 6.75 -13.03
CA VAL A 40 7.62 6.30 -12.21
C VAL A 40 8.89 6.55 -13.02
N THR A 41 9.86 7.22 -12.43
CA THR A 41 11.18 7.40 -13.03
C THR A 41 12.25 6.74 -12.17
N VAL A 42 13.39 6.38 -12.78
CA VAL A 42 14.52 5.78 -12.08
C VAL A 42 15.77 6.61 -12.38
N VAL A 43 16.49 7.02 -11.34
CA VAL A 43 17.76 7.77 -11.47
C VAL A 43 18.83 7.20 -10.54
N ASN A 44 20.07 7.20 -11.00
CA ASN A 44 21.23 6.86 -10.19
C ASN A 44 22.35 7.84 -10.54
N GLU A 45 22.69 8.69 -9.58
CA GLU A 45 23.75 9.69 -9.67
C GLU A 45 24.88 9.41 -8.66
N VAL A 46 24.80 8.29 -7.93
CA VAL A 46 25.68 7.95 -6.80
C VAL A 46 26.71 6.90 -7.19
N ASP A 47 26.27 5.83 -7.85
CA ASP A 47 27.13 4.70 -8.22
C ASP A 47 26.71 4.08 -9.58
N SER A 48 27.26 2.91 -9.91
CA SER A 48 26.94 2.18 -11.15
C SER A 48 25.87 1.10 -10.98
N GLU A 49 25.22 1.00 -9.82
CA GLU A 49 24.20 -0.01 -9.57
C GLU A 49 22.95 0.19 -10.42
N VAL A 50 22.29 -0.91 -10.73
CA VAL A 50 21.04 -0.95 -11.49
C VAL A 50 19.98 -1.68 -10.69
N ILE A 51 18.71 -1.51 -11.07
CA ILE A 51 17.64 -2.36 -10.55
C ILE A 51 17.98 -3.81 -10.94
N PRO A 52 17.88 -4.80 -10.01
CA PRO A 52 18.25 -6.18 -10.30
C PRO A 52 17.60 -6.68 -11.59
N PRO A 53 18.35 -7.25 -12.55
CA PRO A 53 17.79 -7.64 -13.85
C PRO A 53 16.62 -8.62 -13.78
N GLY A 54 16.58 -9.48 -12.75
CA GLY A 54 15.48 -10.42 -12.51
C GLY A 54 14.26 -9.84 -11.80
N PHE A 55 14.30 -8.58 -11.37
CA PHE A 55 13.16 -7.92 -10.74
C PHE A 55 12.08 -7.57 -11.78
N ARG A 56 10.81 -7.67 -11.41
CA ARG A 56 9.68 -7.29 -12.28
C ARG A 56 8.78 -6.26 -11.61
N PHE A 57 8.50 -5.17 -12.32
CA PHE A 57 7.48 -4.21 -11.90
C PHE A 57 6.08 -4.75 -12.20
N ILE A 58 5.24 -4.77 -11.17
CA ILE A 58 3.82 -5.17 -11.24
C ILE A 58 2.94 -4.06 -10.63
N ASN A 59 1.69 -3.99 -11.06
CA ASN A 59 0.68 -3.03 -10.60
C ASN A 59 -0.53 -3.70 -9.90
N GLU A 60 -0.49 -5.01 -9.74
CA GLU A 60 -1.44 -5.84 -9.02
C GLU A 60 -0.70 -6.97 -8.33
N ASN A 61 -1.28 -7.53 -7.26
CA ASN A 61 -0.71 -8.69 -6.59
C ASN A 61 -0.83 -9.95 -7.44
N VAL A 62 0.18 -10.81 -7.38
CA VAL A 62 0.15 -12.14 -8.00
C VAL A 62 -0.14 -13.15 -6.91
N LEU A 63 -1.15 -14.00 -7.07
CA LEU A 63 -1.45 -15.04 -6.09
C LEU A 63 -0.54 -16.23 -6.32
N GLY A 64 0.19 -16.65 -5.28
CA GLY A 64 1.06 -17.81 -5.30
C GLY A 64 0.29 -19.11 -5.05
N ASP A 65 1.01 -20.23 -5.14
CA ASP A 65 0.42 -21.56 -4.98
C ASP A 65 -0.26 -21.74 -3.61
N GLY A 66 -1.51 -22.21 -3.64
CA GLY A 66 -2.32 -22.44 -2.43
C GLY A 66 -2.99 -21.18 -1.86
N VAL A 67 -2.89 -20.04 -2.55
CA VAL A 67 -3.60 -18.81 -2.21
C VAL A 67 -4.74 -18.59 -3.18
N GLU A 68 -5.96 -18.57 -2.68
CA GLU A 68 -7.16 -18.38 -3.49
C GLU A 68 -7.99 -17.19 -2.99
N PRO A 69 -8.58 -16.40 -3.90
CA PRO A 69 -9.58 -15.42 -3.55
C PRO A 69 -10.87 -16.11 -3.12
N ALA A 70 -11.77 -15.36 -2.49
CA ALA A 70 -13.13 -15.82 -2.25
C ALA A 70 -13.81 -16.19 -3.57
N GLU A 71 -14.67 -17.21 -3.52
CA GLU A 71 -15.51 -17.52 -4.67
C GLU A 71 -16.42 -16.34 -5.00
N LEU A 72 -16.66 -16.12 -6.29
CA LEU A 72 -17.53 -15.03 -6.78
C LEU A 72 -18.96 -15.10 -6.22
N SER A 73 -19.40 -16.26 -5.73
CA SER A 73 -20.70 -16.46 -5.09
C SER A 73 -20.83 -15.72 -3.75
N PHE A 74 -19.72 -15.45 -3.05
CA PHE A 74 -19.69 -14.71 -1.79
C PHE A 74 -19.52 -13.19 -1.98
N ARG A 75 -19.15 -12.77 -3.20
CA ARG A 75 -18.93 -11.35 -3.52
C ARG A 75 -20.19 -10.53 -3.23
N SER A 76 -20.03 -9.54 -2.37
CA SER A 76 -21.13 -8.67 -1.95
C SER A 76 -20.72 -7.21 -2.08
N GLY A 77 -21.29 -6.49 -3.04
CA GLY A 77 -21.08 -5.05 -3.21
C GLY A 77 -22.31 -4.24 -2.86
N CYS A 78 -22.13 -2.92 -2.71
CA CYS A 78 -23.24 -2.03 -2.38
C CYS A 78 -24.22 -1.85 -3.57
N THR A 79 -25.47 -1.54 -3.22
CA THR A 79 -26.56 -1.22 -4.15
C THR A 79 -26.93 0.27 -4.11
N CYS A 80 -26.00 1.12 -3.66
CA CYS A 80 -26.14 2.57 -3.65
C CYS A 80 -26.60 3.09 -5.02
N ALA A 81 -27.59 3.98 -5.02
CA ALA A 81 -28.14 4.54 -6.25
C ALA A 81 -27.12 5.47 -6.93
N ASN A 82 -26.43 6.27 -6.12
CA ASN A 82 -25.47 7.25 -6.59
C ASN A 82 -24.12 7.07 -5.89
N ASN A 83 -23.04 7.48 -6.55
CA ASN A 83 -21.68 7.44 -5.98
C ASN A 83 -21.58 8.17 -4.62
N ALA A 84 -22.31 9.28 -4.46
CA ALA A 84 -22.32 10.05 -3.23
C ALA A 84 -22.91 9.29 -2.04
N ASP A 85 -23.76 8.28 -2.26
CA ASP A 85 -24.38 7.51 -1.17
C ASP A 85 -23.37 6.59 -0.49
N CYS A 86 -22.28 6.23 -1.20
CA CYS A 86 -21.22 5.35 -0.68
C CYS A 86 -20.40 5.96 0.47
N GLN A 87 -20.63 7.23 0.82
CA GLN A 87 -19.95 7.90 1.93
C GLN A 87 -20.64 7.71 3.29
N TYR A 88 -21.88 7.22 3.29
CA TYR A 88 -22.74 7.17 4.47
C TYR A 88 -22.90 5.75 5.03
N THR A 89 -23.27 5.64 6.31
CA THR A 89 -23.49 4.37 7.02
C THR A 89 -24.47 3.41 6.34
N GLY A 90 -25.38 3.90 5.49
CA GLY A 90 -26.28 3.06 4.69
C GLY A 90 -25.61 2.28 3.55
N CYS A 91 -24.34 2.54 3.23
CA CYS A 91 -23.59 1.79 2.23
C CYS A 91 -23.14 0.44 2.78
N LEU A 92 -23.51 -0.66 2.11
CA LEU A 92 -23.14 -2.02 2.53
C LEU A 92 -21.63 -2.22 2.69
N CYS A 93 -20.79 -1.54 1.89
CA CYS A 93 -19.34 -1.64 2.01
C CYS A 93 -18.81 -1.15 3.36
N LEU A 94 -19.59 -0.34 4.10
CA LEU A 94 -19.22 0.23 5.39
C LEU A 94 -19.88 -0.50 6.57
N ALA A 95 -20.57 -1.61 6.33
CA ALA A 95 -21.37 -2.31 7.34
C ALA A 95 -20.57 -2.86 8.53
N ASP A 96 -19.26 -3.08 8.34
CA ASP A 96 -18.35 -3.60 9.36
C ASP A 96 -17.63 -2.51 10.15
N LEU A 97 -17.90 -1.22 9.86
CA LEU A 97 -17.38 -0.15 10.69
C LEU A 97 -18.10 -0.16 12.04
N GLU A 98 -17.33 -0.18 13.12
CA GLU A 98 -17.86 0.05 14.46
C GLU A 98 -18.41 1.49 14.54
N ASP A 99 -19.57 1.65 15.18
CA ASP A 99 -20.19 2.96 15.39
C ASP A 99 -19.40 3.76 16.45
N ASP A 100 -18.32 4.40 16.01
CA ASP A 100 -17.64 5.40 16.81
C ASP A 100 -18.52 6.66 16.85
N HIS A 101 -19.15 6.90 18.01
CA HIS A 101 -19.97 8.07 18.34
C HIS A 101 -19.17 9.38 18.52
N ASP A 102 -17.88 9.41 18.15
CA ASP A 102 -17.03 10.57 18.35
C ASP A 102 -17.14 11.54 17.15
N ASP A 103 -18.01 12.54 17.31
CA ASP A 103 -18.36 13.62 16.38
C ASP A 103 -17.28 14.73 16.29
N ASP A 104 -16.01 14.39 16.05
CA ASP A 104 -14.96 15.39 15.76
C ASP A 104 -14.76 15.60 14.24
N ASP A 105 -15.85 15.77 13.49
CA ASP A 105 -15.77 16.10 12.06
C ASP A 105 -15.63 17.62 11.85
N ASP A 106 -14.41 18.07 11.52
CA ASP A 106 -14.04 19.39 10.98
C ASP A 106 -14.80 19.80 9.68
N ASP A 107 -15.73 18.98 9.20
CA ASP A 107 -16.48 19.15 7.94
C ASP A 107 -17.94 19.65 8.15
N ASP A 108 -18.35 19.99 9.38
CA ASP A 108 -19.66 20.61 9.64
C ASP A 108 -19.68 22.09 9.21
N VAL A 109 -19.77 22.32 7.89
CA VAL A 109 -20.21 23.60 7.36
C VAL A 109 -21.74 23.60 7.32
N GLY A 110 -22.34 23.74 8.51
CA GLY A 110 -23.60 24.43 8.77
C GLY A 110 -24.88 23.87 8.14
N ASN A 111 -25.71 23.26 8.97
CA ASN A 111 -27.15 23.50 8.90
C ASN A 111 -27.78 23.59 10.29
N VAL A 112 -27.65 24.75 10.93
CA VAL A 112 -28.51 25.12 12.06
C VAL A 112 -29.85 25.57 11.49
N ASN A 113 -30.71 24.62 11.19
CA ASN A 113 -32.16 24.85 11.20
C ASN A 113 -32.78 23.63 11.86
N GLY A 114 -33.22 23.82 13.11
CA GLY A 114 -34.06 22.85 13.78
C GLY A 114 -35.35 22.59 13.01
N PHE A 115 -35.98 21.47 13.37
CA PHE A 115 -37.22 20.85 12.89
C PHE A 115 -37.00 19.55 12.09
N ASP A 116 -37.51 18.48 12.71
CA ASP A 116 -37.64 17.06 12.34
C ASP A 116 -36.49 16.08 12.62
N ASP A 117 -36.85 15.10 13.47
CA ASP A 117 -36.13 13.91 13.95
C ASP A 117 -36.06 12.83 12.84
N ASP A 118 -35.64 13.24 11.64
CA ASP A 118 -35.38 12.34 10.51
C ASP A 118 -33.86 12.11 10.47
N VAL A 119 -33.45 10.92 10.89
CA VAL A 119 -32.04 10.51 11.06
C VAL A 119 -31.30 10.69 9.74
N GLN A 120 -30.63 11.84 9.55
CA GLN A 120 -29.78 12.02 8.39
C GLN A 120 -28.64 11.00 8.47
N PRO A 121 -28.39 10.25 7.38
CA PRO A 121 -27.37 9.22 7.40
C PRO A 121 -25.99 9.86 7.62
N ARG A 122 -25.28 9.40 8.64
CA ARG A 122 -23.97 9.92 9.05
C ARG A 122 -22.90 9.51 8.02
N LYS A 123 -21.96 10.41 7.74
CA LYS A 123 -20.79 10.08 6.91
C LYS A 123 -19.84 9.18 7.70
N ALA A 124 -19.52 8.01 7.16
CA ALA A 124 -18.71 7.01 7.86
C ALA A 124 -17.45 6.58 7.10
N TYR A 125 -17.41 6.77 5.78
CA TYR A 125 -16.26 6.35 4.97
C TYR A 125 -14.96 7.10 5.32
N ALA A 126 -13.83 6.55 4.86
CA ALA A 126 -12.51 6.95 5.31
C ALA A 126 -12.01 8.32 4.81
N TYR A 127 -12.66 8.92 3.81
CA TYR A 127 -12.11 10.08 3.10
C TYR A 127 -12.90 11.37 3.35
N HIS A 128 -12.26 12.52 3.16
CA HIS A 128 -12.94 13.81 3.12
C HIS A 128 -13.71 13.97 1.81
N THR A 129 -14.93 14.51 1.87
CA THR A 129 -15.83 14.59 0.70
C THR A 129 -15.59 15.82 -0.17
N HIS A 130 -15.28 16.97 0.44
CA HIS A 130 -15.31 18.26 -0.24
C HIS A 130 -14.11 19.14 0.14
N GLY A 131 -13.99 20.26 -0.57
CA GLY A 131 -12.97 21.26 -0.32
C GLY A 131 -11.57 20.80 -0.71
N VAL A 132 -10.57 21.50 -0.16
CA VAL A 132 -9.15 21.29 -0.49
C VAL A 132 -8.60 19.93 -0.01
N LYS A 133 -9.35 19.23 0.84
CA LYS A 133 -9.00 17.92 1.39
C LYS A 133 -9.74 16.77 0.71
N ALA A 134 -10.59 17.03 -0.29
CA ALA A 134 -11.40 15.98 -0.93
C ALA A 134 -10.52 14.80 -1.40
N GLY A 135 -10.89 13.58 -1.02
CA GLY A 135 -10.15 12.35 -1.32
C GLY A 135 -8.95 12.06 -0.41
N LEU A 136 -8.62 12.96 0.53
CA LEU A 136 -7.63 12.68 1.58
C LEU A 136 -8.27 11.83 2.70
N LEU A 137 -7.49 10.95 3.30
CA LEU A 137 -7.83 10.18 4.49
C LEU A 137 -8.17 11.14 5.64
N ARG A 138 -9.24 10.84 6.37
CA ARG A 138 -9.72 11.66 7.49
C ARG A 138 -8.71 11.68 8.64
N SER A 139 -8.60 12.84 9.29
CA SER A 139 -7.63 13.08 10.37
C SER A 139 -7.65 12.03 11.49
N LYS A 140 -8.84 11.57 11.88
CA LYS A 140 -9.03 10.55 12.93
C LYS A 140 -8.41 9.20 12.58
N LEU A 141 -8.28 8.89 11.29
CA LEU A 141 -7.72 7.62 10.83
C LEU A 141 -6.20 7.63 10.74
N HIS A 142 -5.53 8.78 10.67
CA HIS A 142 -4.07 8.86 10.48
C HIS A 142 -3.26 8.03 11.49
N ASN A 143 -3.70 7.99 12.74
CA ASN A 143 -3.06 7.24 13.82
C ASN A 143 -3.86 5.98 14.23
N SER A 144 -5.01 5.74 13.59
CA SER A 144 -5.86 4.59 13.88
C SER A 144 -5.25 3.31 13.29
N LYS A 145 -5.59 2.17 13.88
CA LYS A 145 -5.30 0.85 13.30
C LYS A 145 -6.52 0.27 12.57
N LEU A 146 -7.62 1.00 12.45
CA LEU A 146 -8.83 0.54 11.77
C LEU A 146 -8.57 0.29 10.27
N PRO A 147 -9.19 -0.75 9.68
CA PRO A 147 -9.10 -0.99 8.25
C PRO A 147 -9.92 0.04 7.46
N LEU A 148 -9.55 0.23 6.19
CA LEU A 148 -10.26 1.09 5.25
C LEU A 148 -11.17 0.23 4.37
N TYR A 149 -12.48 0.35 4.52
CA TYR A 149 -13.43 -0.34 3.67
C TYR A 149 -13.81 0.52 2.46
N GLU A 150 -13.47 0.03 1.27
CA GLU A 150 -13.78 0.67 0.00
C GLU A 150 -14.85 -0.08 -0.79
N CYS A 151 -15.48 0.62 -1.73
CA CYS A 151 -16.20 -0.03 -2.80
C CYS A 151 -15.24 -0.80 -3.72
N HIS A 152 -15.80 -1.72 -4.49
CA HIS A 152 -15.06 -2.64 -5.36
C HIS A 152 -15.93 -3.06 -6.56
N GLN A 153 -15.41 -3.91 -7.44
CA GLN A 153 -16.06 -4.31 -8.69
C GLN A 153 -17.47 -4.92 -8.55
N GLY A 154 -17.84 -5.41 -7.36
CA GLY A 154 -19.19 -5.92 -7.08
C GLY A 154 -20.24 -4.83 -6.78
N CYS A 155 -19.82 -3.58 -6.60
CA CYS A 155 -20.70 -2.47 -6.23
C CYS A 155 -21.39 -1.84 -7.44
N SER A 156 -22.57 -1.25 -7.23
CA SER A 156 -23.34 -0.54 -8.26
C SER A 156 -22.78 0.86 -8.58
N CYS A 157 -21.92 1.41 -7.72
CA CYS A 157 -21.27 2.69 -7.93
C CYS A 157 -20.14 2.60 -8.98
N THR A 158 -19.87 3.71 -9.66
CA THR A 158 -18.85 3.76 -10.73
C THR A 158 -17.43 3.93 -10.16
N HIS A 159 -16.43 3.93 -11.06
CA HIS A 159 -15.03 4.16 -10.73
C HIS A 159 -14.75 5.51 -10.04
N ASP A 160 -15.61 6.52 -10.29
CA ASP A 160 -15.54 7.84 -9.67
C ASP A 160 -16.18 7.89 -8.27
N CYS A 161 -16.56 6.73 -7.71
CA CYS A 161 -17.05 6.64 -6.34
C CYS A 161 -16.03 7.24 -5.36
N PRO A 162 -16.44 8.15 -4.45
CA PRO A 162 -15.52 8.76 -3.50
C PRO A 162 -14.87 7.73 -2.57
N ASN A 163 -15.47 6.53 -2.41
CA ASN A 163 -14.95 5.42 -1.62
C ASN A 163 -14.18 4.37 -2.46
N ARG A 164 -13.41 4.79 -3.46
CA ARG A 164 -12.54 3.94 -4.31
C ARG A 164 -11.15 4.55 -4.51
N VAL A 165 -10.62 5.25 -3.51
CA VAL A 165 -9.35 6.00 -3.62
C VAL A 165 -8.17 5.07 -3.89
N VAL A 166 -8.08 3.97 -3.13
CA VAL A 166 -6.98 2.99 -3.26
C VAL A 166 -7.16 2.15 -4.53
N GLU A 167 -8.39 1.75 -4.85
CA GLU A 167 -8.70 0.99 -6.09
C GLU A 167 -8.26 1.72 -7.36
N ARG A 168 -8.40 3.05 -7.40
CA ARG A 168 -7.99 3.89 -8.55
C ARG A 168 -6.48 3.90 -8.80
N GLY A 169 -5.68 3.43 -7.84
CA GLY A 169 -4.23 3.37 -7.95
C GLY A 169 -3.55 4.72 -7.79
N ARG A 170 -2.22 4.70 -7.92
CA ARG A 170 -1.35 5.84 -7.64
C ARG A 170 -1.64 7.05 -8.54
N THR A 171 -1.81 8.21 -7.91
CA THR A 171 -1.97 9.51 -8.58
C THR A 171 -0.76 10.43 -8.42
N VAL A 172 0.25 10.01 -7.65
CA VAL A 172 1.45 10.81 -7.36
C VAL A 172 2.62 10.38 -8.23
N PRO A 173 3.28 11.29 -8.97
CA PRO A 173 4.51 10.98 -9.68
C PRO A 173 5.67 10.76 -8.69
N ILE A 174 6.36 9.64 -8.83
CA ILE A 174 7.46 9.27 -7.93
C ILE A 174 8.72 8.91 -8.71
N GLN A 175 9.85 8.98 -8.02
CA GLN A 175 11.14 8.65 -8.58
C GLN A 175 11.88 7.69 -7.65
N ILE A 176 12.21 6.52 -8.18
CA ILE A 176 13.17 5.61 -7.58
C ILE A 176 14.55 6.24 -7.79
N PHE A 177 15.30 6.43 -6.71
CA PHE A 177 16.62 7.05 -6.77
C PHE A 177 17.62 6.28 -5.91
N ARG A 178 18.90 6.34 -6.28
CA ARG A 178 19.96 5.78 -5.46
C ARG A 178 20.29 6.74 -4.31
N THR A 179 20.20 6.26 -3.07
CA THR A 179 20.62 6.98 -1.87
C THR A 179 22.13 6.80 -1.64
N GLU A 180 22.72 7.61 -0.77
CA GLU A 180 24.15 7.52 -0.46
C GLU A 180 24.51 6.31 0.43
N ASP A 181 23.56 5.84 1.26
CA ASP A 181 23.86 4.95 2.39
C ASP A 181 22.90 3.76 2.57
N ARG A 182 21.74 3.76 1.92
CA ARG A 182 20.65 2.77 2.13
C ARG A 182 20.25 2.03 0.87
N GLY A 183 21.02 2.20 -0.21
CA GLY A 183 20.71 1.60 -1.51
C GLY A 183 19.63 2.38 -2.25
N TRP A 184 18.65 1.70 -2.83
CA TRP A 184 17.56 2.37 -3.56
C TRP A 184 16.55 2.99 -2.57
N GLY A 185 16.01 4.14 -2.95
CA GLY A 185 14.98 4.88 -2.22
C GLY A 185 13.90 5.36 -3.18
N VAL A 186 12.81 5.91 -2.64
CA VAL A 186 11.77 6.57 -3.44
C VAL A 186 11.59 7.99 -2.93
N ARG A 187 11.48 8.96 -3.85
CA ARG A 187 11.12 10.34 -3.53
C ARG A 187 9.97 10.81 -4.38
N THR A 188 9.17 11.71 -3.84
CA THR A 188 8.06 12.31 -4.60
C THR A 188 8.56 13.38 -5.58
N GLN A 189 7.91 13.52 -6.73
CA GLN A 189 8.20 14.58 -7.71
C GLN A 189 7.29 15.81 -7.54
N GLU A 190 6.33 15.74 -6.62
CA GLU A 190 5.36 16.79 -6.29
C GLU A 190 5.12 16.82 -4.78
N ALA A 191 4.49 17.88 -4.26
CA ALA A 191 4.13 17.91 -2.84
C ALA A 191 2.97 16.94 -2.57
N ILE A 192 3.07 16.15 -1.50
CA ILE A 192 2.01 15.23 -1.05
C ILE A 192 1.41 15.78 0.23
N LYS A 193 0.08 15.84 0.31
CA LYS A 193 -0.62 16.30 1.51
C LYS A 193 -0.75 15.17 2.52
N ARG A 194 -0.75 15.51 3.80
CA ARG A 194 -1.12 14.57 4.86
C ARG A 194 -2.51 14.00 4.58
N GLY A 195 -2.64 12.68 4.68
CA GLY A 195 -3.83 11.91 4.34
C GLY A 195 -3.90 11.49 2.86
N GLN A 196 -2.96 11.89 2.01
CA GLN A 196 -2.99 11.50 0.60
C GLN A 196 -2.51 10.06 0.40
N PHE A 197 -3.25 9.31 -0.41
CA PHE A 197 -2.83 7.99 -0.88
C PHE A 197 -1.64 8.11 -1.82
N VAL A 198 -0.62 7.27 -1.62
CA VAL A 198 0.61 7.28 -2.41
C VAL A 198 0.67 6.09 -3.36
N ASP A 199 0.68 4.87 -2.83
CA ASP A 199 0.69 3.64 -3.64
C ASP A 199 0.27 2.45 -2.75
N ARG A 200 0.10 1.27 -3.34
CA ARG A 200 0.01 0.01 -2.60
C ARG A 200 1.36 -0.68 -2.54
N TYR A 201 1.58 -1.48 -1.52
CA TYR A 201 2.65 -2.47 -1.51
C TYR A 201 2.17 -3.72 -2.26
N PHE A 202 2.87 -4.05 -3.34
CA PHE A 202 2.54 -5.19 -4.20
C PHE A 202 3.57 -6.31 -4.03
N GLY A 203 3.19 -7.53 -4.41
CA GLY A 203 4.09 -8.66 -4.50
C GLY A 203 3.39 -9.93 -4.90
N GLU A 204 4.09 -11.03 -4.70
CA GLU A 204 3.50 -12.36 -4.72
C GLU A 204 2.86 -12.63 -3.36
N VAL A 205 1.56 -12.91 -3.32
CA VAL A 205 0.86 -13.30 -2.09
C VAL A 205 1.09 -14.79 -1.87
N ILE A 206 1.73 -15.14 -0.76
CA ILE A 206 2.15 -16.49 -0.43
C ILE A 206 1.58 -16.93 0.92
N THR A 207 1.51 -18.25 1.12
CA THR A 207 1.12 -18.84 2.40
C THR A 207 2.23 -18.66 3.43
N ALA A 208 1.89 -18.66 4.73
CA ALA A 208 2.88 -18.62 5.81
C ALA A 208 3.92 -19.75 5.70
N ALA A 209 3.51 -20.96 5.30
CA ALA A 209 4.43 -22.08 5.11
C ALA A 209 5.46 -21.82 3.99
N GLU A 210 5.02 -21.17 2.90
CA GLU A 210 5.92 -20.77 1.82
C GLU A 210 6.84 -19.62 2.24
N ALA A 211 6.33 -18.65 3.01
CA ALA A 211 7.12 -17.57 3.59
C ALA A 211 8.21 -18.12 4.51
N ASP A 212 7.91 -19.07 5.39
CA ASP A 212 8.87 -19.71 6.28
C ASP A 212 9.93 -20.51 5.52
N ARG A 213 9.53 -21.27 4.50
CA ARG A 213 10.46 -21.97 3.60
C ARG A 213 11.41 -20.98 2.93
N ARG A 214 10.87 -19.86 2.47
CA ARG A 214 11.60 -18.78 1.83
C ARG A 214 12.58 -18.11 2.79
N ARG A 215 12.17 -17.75 4.01
CA ARG A 215 13.04 -17.23 5.08
C ARG A 215 14.20 -18.18 5.38
N ALA A 216 13.89 -19.47 5.58
CA ALA A 216 14.90 -20.49 5.87
C ALA A 216 15.91 -20.67 4.73
N ALA A 217 15.47 -20.61 3.47
CA ALA A 217 16.35 -20.69 2.31
C ALA A 217 17.26 -19.45 2.17
N SER A 218 16.77 -18.29 2.58
CA SER A 218 17.49 -17.01 2.50
C SER A 218 18.28 -16.67 3.77
N ALA A 219 18.36 -17.53 4.77
CA ALA A 219 19.28 -17.37 5.91
C ALA A 219 20.75 -17.23 5.47
N ILE A 220 21.07 -17.55 4.20
CA ILE A 220 22.39 -17.35 3.57
C ILE A 220 22.56 -15.92 3.01
N SER A 221 21.47 -15.20 2.74
CA SER A 221 21.43 -13.84 2.20
C SER A 221 20.55 -12.96 3.11
N GLN A 222 21.17 -12.24 4.05
CA GLN A 222 20.63 -11.52 5.21
C GLN A 222 19.51 -10.44 4.97
N HIS A 223 18.67 -10.56 3.95
CA HIS A 223 17.78 -9.51 3.48
C HIS A 223 16.33 -9.94 3.16
N LYS A 224 15.92 -11.17 3.47
CA LYS A 224 14.57 -11.63 3.09
C LYS A 224 13.44 -11.02 3.89
N ASP A 225 13.64 -10.86 5.20
CA ASP A 225 12.63 -10.29 6.10
C ASP A 225 12.28 -8.83 5.76
N VAL A 226 13.07 -8.18 4.90
CA VAL A 226 12.83 -6.81 4.43
C VAL A 226 11.64 -6.72 3.45
N TYR A 227 11.35 -7.78 2.69
CA TYR A 227 10.39 -7.70 1.58
C TYR A 227 9.07 -8.43 1.82
N LEU A 228 8.94 -9.10 2.97
CA LEU A 228 7.76 -9.85 3.39
C LEU A 228 6.87 -9.00 4.30
N PHE A 229 5.61 -8.84 3.93
CA PHE A 229 4.61 -8.14 4.74
C PHE A 229 3.40 -9.02 5.03
N GLY A 230 3.09 -9.23 6.30
CA GLY A 230 1.92 -10.00 6.72
C GLY A 230 0.59 -9.32 6.39
N LEU A 231 -0.39 -10.12 5.97
CA LEU A 231 -1.80 -9.75 5.81
C LEU A 231 -2.59 -10.16 7.05
N ASP A 232 -2.17 -9.64 8.21
CA ASP A 232 -2.60 -10.08 9.54
C ASP A 232 -3.71 -9.22 10.16
N LYS A 233 -4.17 -8.18 9.45
CA LYS A 233 -5.12 -7.20 9.99
C LYS A 233 -6.39 -7.84 10.56
N PHE A 234 -6.84 -8.92 9.93
CA PHE A 234 -8.07 -9.64 10.25
C PHE A 234 -7.81 -11.04 10.81
N THR A 235 -6.56 -11.38 11.12
CA THR A 235 -6.23 -12.66 11.75
C THR A 235 -6.80 -12.68 13.17
N ASP A 236 -7.73 -13.60 13.39
CA ASP A 236 -8.39 -13.80 14.67
C ASP A 236 -8.65 -15.31 14.85
N PRO A 237 -8.01 -15.96 15.85
CA PRO A 237 -8.24 -17.37 16.16
C PRO A 237 -9.71 -17.72 16.47
N ALA A 238 -10.52 -16.73 16.88
CA ALA A 238 -11.95 -16.89 17.15
C ALA A 238 -12.84 -16.62 15.93
N SER A 239 -12.26 -16.24 14.78
CA SER A 239 -13.02 -15.93 13.56
C SER A 239 -13.82 -17.12 13.07
N LEU A 240 -15.05 -16.86 12.62
CA LEU A 240 -15.89 -17.87 11.97
C LEU A 240 -15.37 -18.21 10.56
N ASP A 241 -14.58 -17.33 9.94
CA ASP A 241 -13.94 -17.59 8.66
C ASP A 241 -12.65 -18.40 8.87
N PRO A 242 -12.55 -19.66 8.37
CA PRO A 242 -11.36 -20.47 8.49
C PRO A 242 -10.08 -19.82 7.93
N ARG A 243 -10.21 -18.93 6.93
CA ARG A 243 -9.07 -18.23 6.31
C ARG A 243 -8.46 -17.18 7.22
N LEU A 244 -9.21 -16.74 8.23
CA LEU A 244 -8.78 -15.72 9.20
C LEU A 244 -8.30 -16.33 10.54
N ARG A 245 -8.51 -17.63 10.78
CA ARG A 245 -8.10 -18.30 12.03
C ARG A 245 -6.64 -18.73 12.05
N GLY A 246 -6.08 -19.03 10.88
CA GLY A 246 -4.72 -19.55 10.72
C GLY A 246 -3.67 -18.44 10.68
N PRO A 247 -2.39 -18.83 10.49
CA PRO A 247 -1.33 -17.88 10.16
C PRO A 247 -1.74 -17.03 8.94
N PRO A 248 -1.48 -15.71 8.97
CA PRO A 248 -1.83 -14.84 7.86
C PRO A 248 -1.06 -15.21 6.58
N LEU A 249 -1.62 -14.79 5.45
CA LEU A 249 -0.87 -14.75 4.19
C LEU A 249 0.17 -13.62 4.26
N GLU A 250 1.14 -13.65 3.37
CA GLU A 250 2.18 -12.62 3.28
C GLU A 250 2.38 -12.15 1.84
N VAL A 251 2.74 -10.88 1.67
CA VAL A 251 3.13 -10.31 0.38
C VAL A 251 4.65 -10.28 0.27
N ASP A 252 5.21 -11.07 -0.66
CA ASP A 252 6.63 -11.12 -0.97
C ASP A 252 6.96 -10.21 -2.17
N GLY A 253 7.65 -9.11 -1.89
CA GLY A 253 8.10 -8.14 -2.89
C GLY A 253 9.52 -8.39 -3.44
N GLU A 254 10.20 -9.48 -3.09
CA GLU A 254 11.65 -9.65 -3.35
C GLU A 254 11.98 -9.54 -4.85
N PHE A 255 11.26 -10.29 -5.70
CA PHE A 255 11.50 -10.40 -7.14
C PHE A 255 10.43 -9.72 -8.01
N MET A 256 9.26 -9.40 -7.46
CA MET A 256 8.23 -8.66 -8.19
C MET A 256 7.45 -7.76 -7.25
N SER A 257 7.30 -6.49 -7.59
CA SER A 257 6.54 -5.52 -6.79
C SER A 257 6.30 -4.21 -7.57
N GLY A 258 5.58 -3.29 -6.96
CA GLY A 258 5.51 -1.91 -7.42
C GLY A 258 6.73 -1.08 -6.98
N PRO A 259 6.72 0.24 -7.24
CA PRO A 259 7.78 1.15 -6.80
C PRO A 259 7.91 1.23 -5.27
N SER A 260 6.82 0.95 -4.54
CA SER A 260 6.76 0.99 -3.08
C SER A 260 7.77 0.07 -2.39
N ARG A 261 8.22 -1.01 -3.05
CA ARG A 261 9.27 -1.92 -2.56
C ARG A 261 10.57 -1.19 -2.21
N PHE A 262 10.86 -0.10 -2.92
CA PHE A 262 12.09 0.67 -2.75
C PHE A 262 11.95 1.79 -1.71
N ILE A 263 10.81 1.90 -1.02
CA ILE A 263 10.62 2.89 0.03
C ILE A 263 11.37 2.42 1.28
N ASN A 264 12.29 3.26 1.78
CA ASN A 264 13.13 2.90 2.91
C ASN A 264 12.40 3.00 4.25
N HIS A 265 12.95 2.28 5.23
CA HIS A 265 12.55 2.40 6.63
C HIS A 265 12.89 3.77 7.22
N SER A 266 12.01 4.29 8.08
CA SER A 266 12.33 5.36 9.04
C SER A 266 11.62 5.15 10.37
N CYS A 267 12.31 5.44 11.49
CA CYS A 267 11.71 5.46 12.83
C CYS A 267 10.90 6.75 13.10
N ASP A 268 10.95 7.74 12.20
CA ASP A 268 10.07 8.91 12.20
C ASP A 268 9.50 9.12 10.78
N PRO A 269 8.67 8.18 10.29
CA PRO A 269 8.30 8.11 8.89
C PRO A 269 7.36 9.25 8.47
N ASN A 270 7.20 9.39 7.15
CA ASN A 270 6.21 10.29 6.55
C ASN A 270 5.05 9.53 5.87
N LEU A 271 5.16 8.22 5.69
CA LEU A 271 4.10 7.31 5.25
C LEU A 271 3.74 6.26 6.32
N ARG A 272 2.55 5.68 6.20
CA ARG A 272 2.09 4.52 6.98
C ARG A 272 1.24 3.60 6.13
N ILE A 273 1.29 2.31 6.43
CA ILE A 273 0.46 1.28 5.78
C ILE A 273 -0.91 1.21 6.46
N PHE A 274 -1.95 1.12 5.66
CA PHE A 274 -3.32 0.85 6.06
C PHE A 274 -3.84 -0.37 5.32
N ALA A 275 -4.50 -1.27 6.05
CA ALA A 275 -5.21 -2.38 5.45
C ALA A 275 -6.46 -1.86 4.74
N ARG A 276 -6.53 -2.02 3.41
CA ARG A 276 -7.72 -1.66 2.63
C ARG A 276 -8.46 -2.92 2.18
N VAL A 277 -9.75 -2.97 2.42
CA VAL A 277 -10.63 -4.06 2.01
C VAL A 277 -11.56 -3.55 0.92
N GLY A 278 -11.57 -4.26 -0.22
CA GLY A 278 -12.60 -4.09 -1.24
C GLY A 278 -13.77 -5.02 -0.94
N ASP A 279 -13.70 -6.24 -1.48
CA ASP A 279 -14.68 -7.28 -1.19
C ASP A 279 -14.51 -7.78 0.26
N HIS A 280 -15.60 -7.78 1.03
CA HIS A 280 -15.59 -8.25 2.42
C HIS A 280 -15.25 -9.73 2.53
N ALA A 281 -15.50 -10.50 1.46
CA ALA A 281 -15.11 -11.91 1.40
C ALA A 281 -13.59 -12.11 1.26
N ASP A 282 -12.83 -11.07 0.89
CA ASP A 282 -11.38 -11.11 0.64
C ASP A 282 -10.58 -10.37 1.74
N LYS A 283 -11.09 -10.31 2.98
CA LYS A 283 -10.35 -9.72 4.11
C LYS A 283 -8.99 -10.36 4.35
N HIS A 284 -8.84 -11.66 4.08
CA HIS A 284 -7.56 -12.39 4.17
C HIS A 284 -6.55 -11.99 3.09
N LEU A 285 -7.01 -11.27 2.05
CA LEU A 285 -6.22 -10.73 0.93
C LEU A 285 -6.28 -9.19 0.89
N HIS A 286 -6.45 -8.54 2.04
CA HIS A 286 -6.54 -7.09 2.10
C HIS A 286 -5.32 -6.41 1.48
N ASP A 287 -5.53 -5.23 0.92
CA ASP A 287 -4.46 -4.42 0.34
C ASP A 287 -3.60 -3.78 1.43
N LEU A 288 -2.31 -3.59 1.14
CA LEU A 288 -1.40 -2.77 1.95
C LEU A 288 -1.27 -1.39 1.31
N ALA A 289 -2.09 -0.43 1.72
CA ALA A 289 -2.16 0.90 1.14
C ALA A 289 -1.29 1.91 1.91
N LEU A 290 -0.35 2.57 1.23
CA LEU A 290 0.51 3.60 1.83
C LEU A 290 -0.15 4.97 1.73
N PHE A 291 -0.39 5.59 2.89
CA PHE A 291 -0.89 6.95 3.02
C PHE A 291 0.13 7.85 3.69
N ALA A 292 0.17 9.12 3.27
CA ALA A 292 0.99 10.13 3.93
C ALA A 292 0.42 10.48 5.31
N ILE A 293 1.25 10.44 6.34
CA ILE A 293 0.90 10.86 7.72
C ILE A 293 1.45 12.23 8.10
N LYS A 294 2.21 12.84 7.19
CA LYS A 294 2.75 14.22 7.24
C LYS A 294 2.57 14.87 5.87
N ASP A 295 2.65 16.20 5.80
CA ASP A 295 2.86 16.88 4.51
C ASP A 295 4.29 16.59 4.05
N ILE A 296 4.46 16.23 2.77
CA ILE A 296 5.74 15.81 2.19
C ILE A 296 6.09 16.75 1.05
N GLN A 297 7.30 17.30 1.04
CA GLN A 297 7.73 18.24 0.02
C GLN A 297 8.21 17.53 -1.24
N LYS A 298 8.14 18.23 -2.38
CA LYS A 298 8.76 17.75 -3.63
C LYS A 298 10.24 17.42 -3.40
N GLY A 299 10.65 16.23 -3.84
CA GLY A 299 12.02 15.74 -3.72
C GLY A 299 12.35 15.09 -2.38
N GLU A 300 11.45 15.14 -1.40
CA GLU A 300 11.62 14.46 -0.11
C GLU A 300 11.51 12.94 -0.28
N GLU A 301 12.39 12.22 0.43
CA GLU A 301 12.37 10.76 0.47
C GLU A 301 11.11 10.26 1.19
N LEU A 302 10.42 9.32 0.56
CA LEU A 302 9.29 8.60 1.15
C LEU A 302 9.85 7.51 2.06
N THR A 303 9.30 7.41 3.27
CA THR A 303 9.70 6.40 4.26
C THR A 303 8.51 5.94 5.09
N PHE A 304 8.50 4.67 5.49
CA PHE A 304 7.53 4.12 6.44
C PHE A 304 8.23 3.29 7.51
N ASP A 305 7.54 3.01 8.61
CA ASP A 305 8.05 2.12 9.65
C ASP A 305 7.71 0.67 9.29
N TYR A 306 8.73 -0.14 8.98
CA TYR A 306 8.57 -1.55 8.58
C TYR A 306 7.85 -2.41 9.61
N VAL A 307 7.87 -2.03 10.89
CA VAL A 307 7.22 -2.78 11.99
C VAL A 307 6.07 -2.01 12.65
N ASP A 308 5.66 -0.86 12.09
CA ASP A 308 4.61 0.04 12.64
C ASP A 308 4.76 0.29 14.16
N GLY A 309 6.00 0.45 14.64
CA GLY A 309 6.31 0.68 16.06
C GLY A 309 6.12 -0.53 16.98
N VAL A 310 5.81 -1.73 16.46
CA VAL A 310 5.88 -2.98 17.22
C VAL A 310 7.34 -3.19 17.58
N SER A 311 7.68 -2.94 18.84
CA SER A 311 8.98 -3.28 19.39
C SER A 311 8.90 -4.74 19.82
N LEU A 312 9.74 -5.61 19.24
CA LEU A 312 9.89 -6.99 19.69
C LEU A 312 9.99 -7.00 21.22
N GLY A 313 9.14 -7.82 21.85
CA GLY A 313 9.12 -7.95 23.31
C GLY A 313 10.49 -8.38 23.84
N PRO A 314 10.78 -8.20 25.14
CA PRO A 314 12.04 -8.66 25.74
C PRO A 314 12.35 -10.13 25.44
N ASP A 315 11.32 -10.95 25.25
CA ASP A 315 11.38 -12.40 25.03
C ASP A 315 11.64 -12.81 23.56
N GLU A 316 11.55 -11.88 22.60
CA GLU A 316 11.90 -12.09 21.18
C GLU A 316 13.33 -11.60 20.85
N ARG A 317 14.05 -11.13 21.86
CA ARG A 317 15.49 -10.78 21.77
C ARG A 317 16.40 -12.00 21.93
N ASP A 318 15.90 -13.19 21.61
CA ASP A 318 16.66 -14.44 21.65
C ASP A 318 17.51 -14.63 20.37
N GLY A 319 17.45 -13.68 19.43
CA GLY A 319 18.37 -13.56 18.31
C GLY A 319 19.66 -12.82 18.69
N ASN A 320 20.80 -13.29 18.17
CA ASN A 320 22.06 -12.56 18.31
C ASN A 320 21.93 -11.16 17.70
N VAL A 321 22.26 -10.13 18.48
CA VAL A 321 22.29 -8.71 18.04
C VAL A 321 23.17 -8.51 16.80
N GLU A 322 24.10 -9.43 16.54
CA GLU A 322 25.00 -9.43 15.37
C GLU A 322 24.28 -9.65 14.03
N ASP A 323 23.08 -10.25 14.01
CA ASP A 323 22.31 -10.54 12.79
C ASP A 323 21.28 -9.45 12.43
N MET A 324 21.14 -8.40 13.25
CA MET A 324 20.16 -7.33 13.02
C MET A 324 20.73 -6.24 12.10
N THR A 325 19.97 -5.86 11.07
CA THR A 325 20.42 -4.78 10.17
C THR A 325 20.30 -3.42 10.85
N ARG A 326 21.40 -2.67 10.85
CA ARG A 326 21.47 -1.33 11.45
C ARG A 326 20.60 -0.34 10.68
N CYS A 327 19.80 0.42 11.41
CA CYS A 327 18.98 1.50 10.87
C CYS A 327 19.82 2.76 10.63
N LEU A 328 19.70 3.31 9.42
CA LEU A 328 20.40 4.51 8.95
C LEU A 328 19.42 5.67 8.63
N CYS A 329 18.23 5.68 9.22
CA CYS A 329 17.19 6.68 8.90
C CYS A 329 17.52 8.13 9.30
N GLY A 330 18.61 8.37 10.02
CA GLY A 330 19.02 9.71 10.47
C GLY A 330 18.12 10.38 11.53
N SER A 331 16.98 9.77 11.89
CA SER A 331 16.05 10.32 12.88
C SER A 331 16.65 10.37 14.29
N SER A 332 16.36 11.44 15.02
CA SER A 332 16.68 11.56 16.45
C SER A 332 15.95 10.52 17.32
N LYS A 333 14.84 9.98 16.82
CA LYS A 333 14.04 8.91 17.46
C LYS A 333 14.42 7.50 16.98
N CYS A 334 15.57 7.34 16.32
CA CYS A 334 16.00 6.08 15.73
C CYS A 334 16.15 4.94 16.75
N ARG A 335 15.49 3.80 16.48
CA ARG A 335 15.53 2.56 17.26
C ARG A 335 16.78 1.69 17.02
N LYS A 336 17.74 2.20 16.23
CA LYS A 336 19.05 1.62 15.91
C LYS A 336 19.05 0.43 14.96
N PHE A 337 18.00 -0.38 14.93
CA PHE A 337 17.84 -1.51 14.02
C PHE A 337 16.52 -1.40 13.25
N LEU A 338 16.44 -2.09 12.10
CA LEU A 338 15.30 -2.01 11.20
C LEU A 338 14.06 -2.78 11.71
N TRP A 339 14.27 -3.86 12.47
CA TRP A 339 13.26 -4.72 13.09
C TRP A 339 13.50 -4.83 14.59
#